data_AF-A0A7K9C4F0-F1
#
_entry.id   AF-A0A7K9C4F0-F1
#
_cell.length_a   1.000
_cell.length_b   1.000
_cell.length_c   1.000
_cell.angle_alpha   90.00
_cell.angle_beta   90.00
_cell.angle_gamma   90.00
#
_symmetry.space_group_name_H-M   'P 1'
#
loop_
_entity.id
_entity.type
_entity.pdbx_description
1 polymer ?
#
loop_
_entity_poly.entity_id
_entity_poly.type
_entity_poly.pdbx_seq_one_letter_code
_entity_poly.pdbx_strand_id
1 'polypeptide(L)'
;MEKTLKTIHPVSDPEATYFLQISWEKDIGTGFGILLSDCQCAWTGTVSEAEISREAADMEMNREKYVEELKKALIAGEESAGKYNFTIS
;
A
#
# COMPACT_ATOMS: atom_id res chain seq x y z
N MET A 1 -16.00 -6.13 2.69
CA MET A 1 -15.17 -4.94 2.44
C MET A 1 -14.45 -4.59 3.72
N GLU A 2 -13.16 -4.85 3.73
CA GLU A 2 -12.25 -4.53 4.82
C GLU A 2 -11.47 -3.27 4.47
N LYS A 3 -11.01 -2.55 5.50
CA LYS A 3 -10.17 -1.37 5.34
C LYS A 3 -9.18 -1.26 6.49
N THR A 4 -7.99 -0.74 6.18
CA THR A 4 -6.98 -0.36 7.17
C THR A 4 -6.56 1.07 6.94
N LEU A 5 -6.11 1.74 8.00
CA LEU A 5 -5.57 3.08 7.97
C LEU A 5 -4.19 3.05 8.61
N LYS A 6 -3.19 3.57 7.91
CA LYS A 6 -1.81 3.64 8.38
C LYS A 6 -1.29 5.06 8.22
N THR A 7 -0.56 5.51 9.22
CA THR A 7 0.19 6.76 9.16
C THR A 7 1.55 6.48 8.50
N ILE A 8 1.93 7.28 7.53
CA ILE A 8 3.22 7.18 6.84
C ILE A 8 3.94 8.53 6.79
N HIS A 9 5.26 8.48 6.72
CA HIS A 9 6.14 9.63 6.53
C HIS A 9 6.87 9.44 5.20
N PRO A 10 6.46 10.17 4.14
CA PRO A 10 7.09 10.05 2.83
C PRO A 10 8.55 10.47 2.88
N VAL A 11 9.42 9.80 2.13
CA VAL A 11 10.85 10.16 2.05
C VAL A 11 11.05 11.54 1.41
N SER A 12 10.12 11.95 0.52
CA SER A 12 10.13 13.27 -0.10
C SER A 12 9.80 14.40 0.88
N ASP A 13 9.07 14.11 1.95
CA ASP A 13 8.71 15.06 3.01
C ASP A 13 8.60 14.36 4.37
N PRO A 14 9.73 14.10 5.05
CA PRO A 14 9.76 13.29 6.27
C PRO A 14 9.03 13.92 7.47
N GLU A 15 8.91 15.24 7.49
CA GLU A 15 8.23 15.98 8.56
C GLU A 15 6.71 15.97 8.38
N ALA A 16 6.24 15.80 7.15
CA ALA A 16 4.82 15.67 6.88
C ALA A 16 4.28 14.29 7.28
N THR A 17 3.04 14.31 7.77
CA THR A 17 2.31 13.11 8.17
C THR A 17 1.21 12.86 7.16
N TYR A 18 1.28 11.73 6.47
CA TYR A 18 0.27 11.30 5.51
C TYR A 18 -0.52 10.13 6.08
N PHE A 19 -1.78 10.06 5.66
CA PHE A 19 -2.71 8.98 6.01
C PHE A 19 -2.95 8.13 4.78
N LEU A 20 -2.53 6.86 4.85
CA LEU A 20 -2.72 5.87 3.82
C LEU A 20 -3.84 4.91 4.26
N GLN A 21 -4.97 4.99 3.57
CA GLN A 21 -6.07 4.04 3.72
C GLN A 21 -6.04 3.03 2.57
N ILE A 22 -6.13 1.74 2.91
CA ILE A 22 -6.21 0.65 1.95
C ILE A 22 -7.53 -0.09 2.18
N SER A 23 -8.26 -0.39 1.11
CA SER A 23 -9.54 -1.09 1.18
C SER A 23 -9.60 -2.25 0.18
N TRP A 24 -10.07 -3.43 0.61
CA TRP A 24 -10.19 -4.63 -0.23
C TRP A 24 -11.50 -5.37 0.05
N GLU A 25 -11.90 -6.25 -0.86
CA GLU A 25 -13.12 -7.04 -0.68
C GLU A 25 -12.91 -8.33 0.12
N LYS A 26 -12.08 -9.23 -0.41
CA LYS A 26 -11.77 -10.55 0.17
C LYS A 26 -10.31 -10.66 0.56
N ASP A 27 -9.43 -10.35 -0.39
CA ASP A 27 -7.98 -10.35 -0.19
C ASP A 27 -7.35 -9.26 -1.06
N ILE A 28 -6.29 -8.65 -0.56
CA ILE A 28 -5.50 -7.64 -1.29
C ILE A 28 -4.99 -8.18 -2.64
N GLY A 29 -4.65 -9.46 -2.75
CA GLY A 29 -4.22 -10.09 -3.99
C GLY A 29 -5.28 -10.13 -5.10
N THR A 30 -6.56 -9.93 -4.76
CA THR A 30 -7.67 -9.81 -5.72
C THR A 30 -7.91 -8.37 -6.20
N GLY A 31 -7.15 -7.42 -5.65
CA GLY A 31 -7.29 -5.99 -5.91
C GLY A 31 -7.68 -5.21 -4.66
N PHE A 32 -7.29 -3.93 -4.66
CA PHE A 32 -7.51 -3.03 -3.55
C PHE A 32 -7.60 -1.57 -4.01
N GLY A 33 -8.39 -0.80 -3.27
CA GLY A 33 -8.41 0.66 -3.35
C GLY A 33 -7.37 1.25 -2.41
N ILE A 34 -6.76 2.36 -2.85
CA ILE A 34 -5.81 3.16 -2.09
C ILE A 34 -6.38 4.57 -1.98
N LEU A 35 -6.33 5.14 -0.78
CA LEU A 35 -6.56 6.56 -0.55
C LEU A 35 -5.40 7.11 0.27
N LEU A 36 -4.81 8.19 -0.21
CA LEU A 36 -3.74 8.92 0.45
C LEU A 36 -4.24 10.33 0.77
N SER A 37 -3.98 10.84 1.96
CA SER A 37 -4.32 12.21 2.33
C SER A 37 -3.25 12.85 3.23
N ASP A 38 -2.99 14.14 3.02
CA ASP A 38 -2.12 15.01 3.83
C ASP A 38 -2.93 15.96 4.73
N CYS A 39 -4.21 15.62 4.99
CA CYS A 39 -5.22 16.46 5.64
C CYS A 39 -5.69 17.71 4.87
N GLN A 40 -5.12 18.01 3.71
CA GLN A 40 -5.54 19.14 2.86
C GLN A 40 -6.15 18.65 1.54
N CYS A 41 -5.47 17.69 0.93
CA CYS A 41 -5.80 17.02 -0.32
C CYS A 41 -6.02 15.53 -0.07
N ALA A 42 -6.71 14.89 -1.01
CA ALA A 42 -6.88 13.45 -1.03
C ALA A 42 -6.68 12.92 -2.45
N TRP A 43 -5.91 11.84 -2.56
CA TRP A 43 -5.67 11.12 -3.81
C TRP A 43 -6.19 9.70 -3.68
N THR A 44 -6.87 9.23 -4.71
CA THR A 44 -7.46 7.90 -4.73
C THR A 44 -6.93 7.12 -5.92
N GLY A 45 -6.61 5.85 -5.70
CA GLY A 45 -6.20 4.92 -6.74
C GLY A 45 -6.88 3.57 -6.54
N THR A 46 -6.94 2.78 -7.61
CA THR A 46 -7.43 1.40 -7.56
C THR A 46 -6.41 0.51 -8.25
N VAL A 47 -6.11 -0.62 -7.63
CA VAL A 47 -5.21 -1.63 -8.16
C VAL A 47 -6.00 -2.92 -8.34
N SER A 48 -5.98 -3.45 -9.55
CA SER A 48 -6.65 -4.71 -9.93
C SER A 48 -5.75 -5.93 -9.69
N GLU A 49 -6.36 -7.12 -9.60
CA GLU A 49 -5.62 -8.39 -9.55
C GLU A 49 -4.64 -8.57 -10.71
N ALA A 50 -5.01 -8.08 -11.90
CA ALA A 50 -4.17 -8.15 -13.09
C ALA A 50 -2.89 -7.30 -12.93
N GLU A 51 -3.00 -6.10 -12.34
CA GLU A 51 -1.86 -5.22 -12.08
C GLU A 51 -0.93 -5.81 -11.02
N ILE A 52 -1.48 -6.40 -9.96
CA ILE A 52 -0.70 -7.09 -8.92
C ILE A 52 0.10 -8.23 -9.53
N SER A 53 -0.55 -9.04 -10.38
CA SER A 53 0.08 -10.20 -11.01
C SER A 53 1.13 -9.79 -12.03
N ARG A 54 0.89 -8.69 -12.77
CA ARG A 54 1.86 -8.09 -13.69
C ARG A 54 3.09 -7.60 -12.94
N GLU A 55 2.91 -6.80 -11.89
CA GLU A 55 4.02 -6.26 -11.11
C GLU A 55 4.86 -7.38 -10.45
N ALA A 56 4.20 -8.42 -9.92
CA ALA A 56 4.90 -9.59 -9.39
C ALA A 56 5.78 -10.27 -10.46
N ALA A 57 5.26 -10.41 -11.69
CA ALA A 57 6.01 -10.98 -12.81
C ALA A 57 7.16 -10.08 -13.27
N ASP A 58 6.94 -8.76 -13.34
CA ASP A 58 7.96 -7.76 -13.72
C ASP A 58 9.12 -7.73 -12.71
N MET A 59 8.84 -8.03 -11.44
CA MET A 59 9.83 -8.18 -10.37
C MET A 59 10.47 -9.58 -10.30
N GLU A 60 10.11 -10.50 -11.20
CA GLU A 60 10.50 -11.92 -11.18
C GLU A 60 10.22 -12.59 -9.82
N MET A 61 9.16 -12.16 -9.14
CA MET A 61 8.77 -12.64 -7.83
C MET A 61 7.55 -13.57 -7.94
N ASN A 62 7.55 -14.64 -7.14
CA ASN A 62 6.36 -15.45 -6.98
C ASN A 62 5.19 -14.58 -6.47
N ARG A 63 4.02 -14.71 -7.12
CA ARG A 63 2.84 -13.87 -6.84
C ARG A 63 2.39 -13.94 -5.38
N GLU A 64 2.36 -15.13 -4.80
CA GLU A 64 1.95 -15.30 -3.41
C GLU A 64 2.90 -14.56 -2.47
N LYS A 65 4.22 -14.67 -2.72
CA LYS A 65 5.24 -13.93 -1.98
C LYS A 65 5.10 -12.41 -2.15
N TYR A 66 4.80 -11.95 -3.35
CA TYR A 66 4.56 -10.53 -3.62
C TYR A 66 3.36 -9.99 -2.80
N VAL A 67 2.24 -10.74 -2.79
CA VAL A 67 1.06 -10.37 -2.00
C VAL A 67 1.36 -10.38 -0.49
N GLU A 68 2.18 -11.31 0.00
CA GLU A 68 2.63 -11.28 1.41
C GLU A 68 3.45 -10.03 1.75
N GLU A 69 4.35 -9.60 0.87
CA GLU A 69 5.11 -8.36 1.07
C GLU A 69 4.20 -7.13 1.01
N LEU A 70 3.21 -7.10 0.11
CA LEU A 70 2.19 -6.05 0.09
C LEU A 70 1.42 -5.99 1.41
N LYS A 71 1.01 -7.14 1.97
CA LYS A 71 0.37 -7.21 3.28
C LYS A 71 1.26 -6.63 4.38
N LYS A 72 2.56 -6.93 4.37
CA LYS A 72 3.51 -6.38 5.36
C LYS A 72 3.73 -4.88 5.20
N ALA A 73 3.83 -4.37 3.98
CA ALA A 73 4.08 -2.96 3.74
C ALA A 73 2.83 -2.10 4.03
N LEU A 74 1.67 -2.53 3.53
CA LEU A 74 0.44 -1.73 3.47
C LEU A 74 -0.52 -1.99 4.63
N ILE A 75 -0.53 -3.21 5.20
CA ILE A 75 -1.50 -3.61 6.22
C ILE A 75 -0.84 -3.82 7.58
N ALA A 76 0.31 -4.49 7.65
CA ALA A 76 0.98 -4.73 8.91
C ALA A 76 1.41 -3.39 9.55
N GLY A 77 1.06 -3.24 10.83
CA GLY A 77 1.28 -2.02 11.61
C GLY A 77 2.74 -1.83 12.03
N GLU A 78 2.96 -1.46 13.29
CA GLU A 78 4.27 -1.13 13.88
C GLU A 78 5.33 -2.23 13.73
N GLU A 79 4.94 -3.50 13.57
CA GLU A 79 5.88 -4.63 13.31
C GLU A 79 6.67 -4.47 12.00
N SER A 80 6.22 -3.60 11.09
CA SER A 80 6.89 -3.26 9.83
C SER A 80 7.53 -1.87 9.81
N ALA A 81 7.38 -1.10 10.90
CA ALA A 81 7.86 0.28 10.98
C ALA A 81 9.39 0.33 10.84
N GLY A 82 9.87 1.08 9.84
CA GLY A 82 11.29 1.22 9.52
C GLY A 82 11.84 0.25 8.46
N LYS A 83 11.05 -0.74 8.01
CA LYS A 83 11.47 -1.65 6.92
C LYS A 83 11.05 -1.16 5.53
N TYR A 84 9.96 -0.41 5.45
CA TYR A 84 9.38 0.08 4.20
C TYR A 84 9.39 1.60 4.16
N ASN A 85 9.84 2.14 3.03
CA ASN A 85 9.85 3.57 2.75
C ASN A 85 8.81 3.88 1.69
N PHE A 86 8.09 4.99 1.85
CA PHE A 86 7.10 5.47 0.89
C PHE A 86 7.64 6.70 0.19
N THR A 87 7.56 6.75 -1.12
CA THR A 87 7.90 7.93 -1.92
C THR A 87 6.66 8.37 -2.69
N ILE A 88 6.34 9.65 -2.62
CA ILE A 88 5.22 10.26 -3.35
C ILE A 88 5.84 11.35 -4.22
N SER A 89 5.49 11.34 -5.51
CA SER A 89 6.00 12.25 -6.55
C SER A 89 4.87 12.86 -7.34
#